data_AF-A0A370TNX8-F1
#
_entry.id   AF-A0A370TNX8-F1
#
_cell.length_a   1.000
_cell.length_b   1.000
_cell.length_c   1.000
_cell.angle_alpha   90.00
_cell.angle_beta   90.00
_cell.angle_gamma   90.00
#
_symmetry.space_group_name_H-M   'P 1'
#
loop_
_entity.id
_entity.type
_entity.pdbx_description
1 polymer ?
#
loop_
_entity_poly.entity_id
_entity_poly.type
_entity_poly.pdbx_seq_one_letter_code
_entity_poly.pdbx_strand_id
1 'polypeptide(L)'
;MFEIIRKPTNPLYHSDEYENSLRCLESRITNIVPSALEGISDTVSGLNTAWSAMMELFNLAGLIYLKRASRNFSGISPQIDTMVERAYVLLDDLETFNPTFPLLIVGCEARTDKQRMRILEHIERAMTTSSLRSLHELRNILQQIWVQDDLAMDYELDYLNKMDAVISSYRILPSFA
;
A
#
# COMPACT_ATOMS: atom_id res chain seq x y z
N MET A 1 6.41 17.19 -15.51
CA MET A 1 6.04 16.21 -14.47
C MET A 1 5.49 15.00 -15.20
N PHE A 2 6.12 13.82 -15.12
CA PHE A 2 5.61 12.65 -15.82
C PHE A 2 4.32 12.18 -15.14
N GLU A 3 3.16 12.45 -15.73
CA GLU A 3 1.92 11.79 -15.32
C GLU A 3 2.00 10.32 -15.75
N ILE A 4 2.62 9.50 -14.91
CA ILE A 4 2.77 8.05 -15.11
C ILE A 4 1.40 7.36 -15.03
N ILE A 5 0.47 7.90 -14.23
CA ILE A 5 -0.91 7.44 -14.15
C ILE A 5 -1.78 8.41 -14.92
N ARG A 6 -2.54 7.91 -15.90
CA ARG A 6 -3.45 8.70 -16.72
C ARG A 6 -4.84 8.65 -16.11
N LYS A 7 -5.55 9.78 -16.11
CA LYS A 7 -6.98 9.82 -15.73
C LYS A 7 -7.85 9.18 -16.82
N PRO A 8 -9.03 8.61 -16.49
CA PRO A 8 -9.94 8.04 -17.48
C PRO A 8 -10.40 9.03 -18.56
N THR A 9 -10.39 10.33 -18.26
CA THR A 9 -10.73 11.41 -19.22
C THR A 9 -9.65 11.66 -20.26
N ASN A 10 -8.46 11.07 -20.10
CA ASN A 10 -7.36 11.22 -21.06
C ASN A 10 -7.60 10.30 -22.26
N PRO A 11 -7.53 10.80 -23.52
CA PRO A 11 -7.80 9.99 -24.71
C PRO A 11 -6.84 8.82 -24.89
N LEU A 12 -5.65 8.88 -24.27
CA LEU A 12 -4.63 7.83 -24.32
C LEU A 12 -4.75 6.81 -23.17
N TYR A 13 -5.79 6.90 -22.33
CA TYR A 13 -5.99 5.99 -21.19
C TYR A 13 -6.20 4.53 -21.62
N HIS A 14 -6.70 4.30 -22.83
CA HIS A 14 -6.89 2.96 -23.41
C HIS A 14 -5.88 2.64 -24.53
N SER A 15 -4.81 3.42 -24.65
CA SER A 15 -3.83 3.20 -25.72
C SER A 15 -2.90 2.02 -25.40
N ASP A 16 -2.48 1.28 -26.42
CA ASP A 16 -1.55 0.17 -26.27
C ASP A 16 -0.21 0.63 -25.67
N GLU A 17 0.23 1.86 -25.98
CA GLU A 17 1.43 2.44 -25.39
C GLU A 17 1.31 2.61 -23.88
N TYR A 18 0.13 3.03 -23.40
CA TYR A 18 -0.10 3.17 -21.97
C TYR A 18 -0.12 1.81 -21.28
N GLU A 19 -0.80 0.82 -21.87
CA GLU A 19 -0.80 -0.57 -21.39
C GLU A 19 0.60 -1.18 -21.29
N ASN A 20 1.40 -0.97 -22.33
CA ASN A 20 2.79 -1.42 -22.36
C ASN A 20 3.64 -0.74 -21.28
N SER A 21 3.41 0.56 -21.03
CA SER A 21 4.07 1.31 -19.96
C SER A 21 3.73 0.74 -18.57
N LEU A 22 2.45 0.44 -18.31
CA LEU A 22 2.00 -0.17 -17.05
C LEU A 22 2.65 -1.55 -16.84
N ARG A 23 2.71 -2.39 -17.88
CA ARG A 23 3.35 -3.71 -17.82
C ARG A 23 4.85 -3.61 -17.53
N CYS A 24 5.54 -2.63 -18.14
CA CYS A 24 6.93 -2.34 -17.84
C CYS A 24 7.13 -1.91 -16.37
N LEU A 25 6.22 -1.10 -15.82
CA LEU A 25 6.29 -0.68 -14.43
C LEU A 25 6.03 -1.84 -13.47
N GLU A 26 5.02 -2.67 -13.73
CA GLU A 26 4.75 -3.90 -12.98
C GLU A 26 5.96 -4.83 -12.97
N SER A 27 6.57 -5.08 -14.14
CA SER A 27 7.81 -5.88 -14.25
C SER A 27 8.96 -5.28 -13.44
N ARG A 28 9.12 -3.96 -13.46
CA ARG A 28 10.17 -3.29 -12.68
C ARG A 28 9.97 -3.44 -11.18
N ILE A 29 8.74 -3.35 -10.68
CA ILE A 29 8.44 -3.54 -9.25
C ILE A 29 8.69 -4.99 -8.84
N THR A 30 8.24 -5.96 -9.64
CA THR A 30 8.43 -7.39 -9.34
C THR A 30 9.89 -7.81 -9.36
N ASN A 31 10.71 -7.21 -10.22
CA ASN A 31 12.12 -7.56 -10.38
C ASN A 31 13.06 -6.73 -9.48
N ILE A 32 12.54 -5.99 -8.49
CA ILE A 32 13.42 -5.34 -7.50
C ILE A 32 14.07 -6.45 -6.67
N VAL A 33 15.33 -6.73 -6.96
CA VAL A 33 16.14 -7.68 -6.19
C VAL A 33 16.55 -6.99 -4.90
N PRO A 34 16.33 -7.62 -3.73
CA PRO A 34 16.98 -7.20 -2.50
C PRO A 34 18.48 -7.40 -2.67
N SER A 35 19.22 -6.33 -2.93
CA SER A 35 20.67 -6.36 -2.81
C SER A 35 20.98 -6.65 -1.35
N ALA A 36 21.35 -7.90 -1.06
CA ALA A 36 21.71 -8.33 0.28
C ALA A 36 22.87 -7.48 0.80
N LEU A 37 22.89 -7.21 2.10
CA LEU A 37 24.05 -6.67 2.79
C LEU A 37 25.14 -7.76 2.76
N GLU A 38 25.94 -7.79 1.68
CA GLU A 38 27.06 -8.73 1.56
C GLU A 38 28.16 -8.37 2.57
N GLY A 39 28.08 -8.99 3.74
CA GLY A 39 29.14 -8.99 4.73
C GLY A 39 28.62 -9.03 6.17
N ILE A 40 29.05 -10.07 6.90
CA ILE A 40 29.05 -10.24 8.38
C ILE A 40 27.99 -11.24 8.91
N SER A 41 28.34 -11.89 10.03
CA SER A 41 27.91 -13.18 10.61
C SER A 41 26.46 -13.28 11.13
N ASP A 42 25.97 -14.52 11.27
CA ASP A 42 24.72 -15.10 11.87
C ASP A 42 23.60 -14.18 12.41
N THR A 43 23.89 -13.10 13.13
CA THR A 43 22.95 -11.98 13.40
C THR A 43 22.39 -11.34 12.12
N VAL A 44 23.11 -11.44 11.01
CA VAL A 44 22.73 -10.91 9.69
C VAL A 44 21.69 -11.78 8.99
N SER A 45 21.55 -13.07 9.36
CA SER A 45 20.56 -13.96 8.73
C SER A 45 19.12 -13.50 9.01
N GLY A 46 18.78 -13.24 10.28
CA GLY A 46 17.46 -12.72 10.67
C GLY A 46 17.18 -11.30 10.17
N LEU A 47 18.22 -10.46 10.06
CA LEU A 47 18.10 -9.13 9.49
C LEU A 47 17.86 -9.19 7.97
N ASN A 48 18.52 -10.11 7.27
CA ASN A 48 18.34 -10.34 5.84
C ASN A 48 16.94 -10.89 5.53
N THR A 49 16.39 -11.77 6.37
CA THR A 49 15.01 -12.27 6.20
C THR A 49 13.98 -11.17 6.43
N ALA A 50 14.15 -10.35 7.48
CA ALA A 50 13.26 -9.22 7.75
C ALA A 50 13.36 -8.14 6.65
N TRP A 51 14.55 -7.85 6.15
CA TRP A 51 14.76 -6.94 5.02
C TRP A 51 14.09 -7.47 3.74
N SER A 52 14.25 -8.76 3.44
CA SER A 52 13.58 -9.40 2.29
C SER A 52 12.06 -9.32 2.42
N ALA A 53 11.51 -9.61 3.60
CA ALA A 53 10.08 -9.49 3.87
C ALA A 53 9.58 -8.05 3.74
N MET A 54 10.37 -7.08 4.22
CA MET A 54 10.07 -5.65 4.06
C MET A 54 10.05 -5.26 2.58
N MET A 55 11.06 -5.65 1.80
CA MET A 55 11.09 -5.36 0.36
C MET A 55 9.93 -6.01 -0.39
N GLU A 56 9.59 -7.25 -0.06
CA GLU A 56 8.42 -7.92 -0.63
C GLU A 56 7.14 -7.15 -0.29
N LEU A 57 6.98 -6.68 0.94
CA LEU A 57 5.83 -5.88 1.37
C LEU A 57 5.74 -4.55 0.61
N PHE A 58 6.86 -3.87 0.36
CA PHE A 58 6.90 -2.67 -0.49
C PHE A 58 6.52 -2.97 -1.94
N ASN A 59 6.99 -4.10 -2.49
CA ASN A 59 6.64 -4.51 -3.86
C ASN A 59 5.14 -4.80 -3.97
N LEU A 60 4.55 -5.52 -3.00
CA LEU A 60 3.11 -5.79 -2.96
C LEU A 60 2.31 -4.50 -2.88
N ALA A 61 2.66 -3.58 -1.99
CA ALA A 61 2.01 -2.28 -1.88
C ALA A 61 2.12 -1.47 -3.18
N GLY A 62 3.29 -1.42 -3.80
CA GLY A 62 3.49 -0.72 -5.08
C GLY A 62 2.63 -1.30 -6.20
N LEU A 63 2.54 -2.63 -6.28
CA LEU A 63 1.73 -3.32 -7.28
C LEU A 63 0.21 -3.14 -7.03
N ILE A 64 -0.24 -3.20 -5.77
CA ILE A 64 -1.64 -2.93 -5.41
C ILE A 64 -1.99 -1.49 -5.83
N TYR A 65 -1.19 -0.52 -5.39
CA TYR A 65 -1.37 0.88 -5.76
C TYR A 65 -1.40 1.05 -7.28
N LEU A 66 -0.45 0.46 -8.01
CA LEU A 66 -0.41 0.55 -9.47
C LEU A 66 -1.69 0.02 -10.11
N LYS A 67 -2.16 -1.16 -9.70
CA LYS A 67 -3.38 -1.78 -10.26
C LYS A 67 -4.63 -0.95 -9.96
N ARG A 68 -4.76 -0.45 -8.73
CA ARG A 68 -5.87 0.40 -8.31
C ARG A 68 -5.87 1.76 -9.03
N ALA A 69 -4.72 2.42 -9.05
CA ALA A 69 -4.54 3.77 -9.56
C ALA A 69 -4.61 3.86 -11.08
N SER A 70 -4.01 2.90 -11.80
CA SER A 70 -3.99 2.89 -13.27
C SER A 70 -5.32 2.50 -13.90
N ARG A 71 -6.15 1.75 -13.17
CA ARG A 71 -7.49 1.32 -13.61
C ARG A 71 -8.62 2.12 -13.00
N ASN A 72 -8.28 3.00 -12.06
CA ASN A 72 -9.22 3.86 -11.37
C ASN A 72 -10.39 3.09 -10.76
N PHE A 73 -10.08 1.92 -10.18
CA PHE A 73 -11.06 0.90 -9.80
C PHE A 73 -10.85 0.45 -8.35
N SER A 74 -11.91 0.49 -7.55
CA SER A 74 -11.90 0.07 -6.13
C SER A 74 -12.66 -1.22 -5.85
N GLY A 75 -13.20 -1.90 -6.86
CA GLY A 75 -13.99 -3.12 -6.66
C GLY A 75 -13.17 -4.38 -6.38
N ILE A 76 -13.86 -5.52 -6.32
CA ILE A 76 -13.27 -6.82 -5.97
C ILE A 76 -12.25 -7.24 -7.04
N SER A 77 -11.09 -7.73 -6.61
CA SER A 77 -10.07 -8.26 -7.51
C SER A 77 -9.34 -9.42 -6.84
N PRO A 78 -9.55 -10.68 -7.29
CA PRO A 78 -8.91 -11.85 -6.69
C PRO A 78 -7.37 -11.77 -6.68
N GLN A 79 -6.79 -11.08 -7.67
CA GLN A 79 -5.35 -10.85 -7.73
C GLN A 79 -4.91 -9.93 -6.59
N ILE A 80 -5.61 -8.82 -6.35
CA ILE A 80 -5.32 -7.90 -5.24
C ILE A 80 -5.56 -8.59 -3.90
N ASP A 81 -6.65 -9.34 -3.77
CA ASP A 81 -6.96 -10.09 -2.55
C ASP A 81 -5.82 -11.06 -2.18
N THR A 82 -5.28 -11.78 -3.17
CA THR A 82 -4.12 -12.66 -2.96
C THR A 82 -2.88 -11.90 -2.47
N MET A 83 -2.64 -10.71 -3.04
CA MET A 83 -1.51 -9.85 -2.63
C MET A 83 -1.69 -9.29 -1.22
N VAL A 84 -2.92 -8.92 -0.86
CA VAL A 84 -3.28 -8.42 0.47
C VAL A 84 -3.12 -9.51 1.52
N GLU A 85 -3.57 -10.74 1.25
CA GLU A 85 -3.35 -11.87 2.15
C GLU A 85 -1.86 -12.19 2.34
N ARG A 86 -1.05 -12.12 1.28
CA ARG A 86 0.41 -12.24 1.39
C ARG A 86 1.01 -11.11 2.24
N ALA A 87 0.57 -9.88 2.04
CA ALA A 87 1.04 -8.73 2.81
C ALA A 87 0.72 -8.87 4.30
N TYR A 88 -0.45 -9.41 4.64
CA TYR A 88 -0.81 -9.71 6.03
C TYR A 88 0.12 -10.74 6.68
N VAL A 89 0.51 -11.80 5.96
CA VAL A 89 1.49 -12.78 6.46
C VAL A 89 2.83 -12.09 6.74
N LEU A 90 3.31 -11.25 5.83
CA LEU A 90 4.57 -10.51 6.01
C LEU A 90 4.50 -9.53 7.19
N LEU A 91 3.34 -8.88 7.41
CA LEU A 91 3.14 -7.94 8.52
C LEU A 91 3.13 -8.63 9.89
N ASP A 92 2.70 -9.90 9.97
CA ASP A 92 2.79 -10.69 11.21
C ASP A 92 4.24 -10.99 11.58
N ASP A 93 5.11 -11.16 10.59
CA ASP A 93 6.53 -11.50 10.76
C ASP A 93 7.42 -10.27 11.02
N LEU A 94 6.95 -9.06 10.71
CA LEU A 94 7.70 -7.80 10.85
C LEU A 94 7.41 -7.12 12.21
N GLU A 95 8.18 -7.46 13.24
CA GLU A 95 7.97 -6.91 14.60
C GLU A 95 8.47 -5.45 14.78
N THR A 96 9.49 -5.03 14.04
CA THR A 96 10.27 -3.81 14.34
C THR A 96 10.19 -2.70 13.29
N PHE A 97 9.69 -3.00 12.09
CA PHE A 97 9.66 -2.05 10.99
C PHE A 97 8.30 -1.37 10.86
N ASN A 98 8.32 -0.09 10.49
CA ASN A 98 7.11 0.74 10.37
C ASN A 98 6.94 1.21 8.92
N PRO A 99 6.58 0.31 7.98
CA PRO A 99 6.42 0.65 6.58
C PRO A 99 5.10 1.39 6.37
N THR A 100 5.10 2.70 6.65
CA THR A 100 3.87 3.52 6.64
C THR A 100 3.18 3.53 5.27
N PHE A 101 3.93 3.58 4.16
CA PHE A 101 3.37 3.47 2.81
C PHE A 101 2.72 2.09 2.57
N PRO A 102 3.39 0.95 2.79
CA PRO A 102 2.72 -0.34 2.66
C PRO A 102 1.51 -0.53 3.58
N LEU A 103 1.58 -0.07 4.83
CA LEU A 103 0.44 -0.12 5.76
C LEU A 103 -0.75 0.71 5.25
N LEU A 104 -0.50 1.88 4.65
CA LEU A 104 -1.55 2.67 4.01
C LEU A 104 -2.22 1.88 2.89
N ILE A 105 -1.44 1.37 1.93
CA ILE A 105 -2.00 0.70 0.75
C ILE A 105 -2.74 -0.58 1.13
N VAL A 106 -2.15 -1.43 1.99
CA VAL A 106 -2.81 -2.67 2.44
C VAL A 106 -4.04 -2.35 3.29
N GLY A 107 -3.96 -1.33 4.15
CA GLY A 107 -5.09 -0.87 4.96
C GLY A 107 -6.27 -0.34 4.15
N CYS A 108 -6.02 0.32 3.02
CA CYS A 108 -7.07 0.74 2.08
C CYS A 108 -7.85 -0.44 1.49
N GLU A 109 -7.30 -1.65 1.49
CA GLU A 109 -7.95 -2.86 0.97
C GLU A 109 -8.73 -3.64 2.06
N ALA A 110 -8.77 -3.15 3.31
CA ALA A 110 -9.49 -3.80 4.41
C ALA A 110 -11.01 -3.58 4.31
N ARG A 111 -11.73 -4.58 3.78
CA ARG A 111 -13.17 -4.54 3.50
C ARG A 111 -14.06 -5.09 4.61
N THR A 112 -13.46 -5.75 5.59
CA THR A 112 -14.19 -6.35 6.72
C THR A 112 -13.64 -5.83 8.04
N ASP A 113 -14.48 -5.80 9.08
CA ASP A 113 -14.04 -5.38 10.42
C ASP A 113 -12.86 -6.20 10.93
N LYS A 114 -12.81 -7.49 10.59
CA LYS A 114 -11.68 -8.37 10.93
C LYS A 114 -10.37 -7.90 10.28
N GLN A 115 -10.40 -7.54 9.00
CA GLN A 115 -9.23 -7.02 8.29
C GLN A 115 -8.81 -5.65 8.84
N ARG A 116 -9.78 -4.76 9.07
CA ARG A 116 -9.55 -3.42 9.64
C ARG A 116 -8.91 -3.52 11.02
N MET A 117 -9.40 -4.43 11.86
CA MET A 117 -8.86 -4.70 13.19
C MET A 117 -7.41 -5.19 13.13
N ARG A 118 -7.10 -6.13 12.23
CA ARG A 118 -5.73 -6.61 12.03
C ARG A 118 -4.77 -5.47 11.69
N ILE A 119 -5.14 -4.58 10.76
CA ILE A 119 -4.33 -3.40 10.41
C ILE A 119 -4.12 -2.48 11.62
N LEU A 120 -5.18 -2.19 12.39
CA LEU A 120 -5.08 -1.37 13.58
C LEU A 120 -4.15 -2.00 14.63
N GLU A 121 -4.23 -3.31 14.85
CA GLU A 121 -3.33 -4.03 15.76
C GLU A 121 -1.86 -3.94 15.34
N HIS A 122 -1.57 -4.03 14.03
CA HIS A 122 -0.21 -3.80 13.53
C HIS A 122 0.26 -2.38 13.78
N ILE A 123 -0.59 -1.38 13.52
CA ILE A 123 -0.25 0.05 13.77
C ILE A 123 0.00 0.31 15.26
N GLU A 124 -0.83 -0.24 16.15
CA GLU A 124 -0.66 -0.10 17.60
C GLU A 124 0.63 -0.76 18.08
N ARG A 125 0.98 -1.95 17.56
CA ARG A 125 2.26 -2.60 17.86
C ARG A 125 3.45 -1.75 17.39
N ALA A 126 3.37 -1.25 16.16
CA ALA A 126 4.35 -0.35 15.54
C ALA A 126 4.56 0.96 16.33
N MET A 127 3.48 1.50 16.93
CA MET A 127 3.55 2.70 17.77
C MET A 127 4.38 2.51 19.06
N THR A 128 4.51 1.28 19.56
CA THR A 128 5.30 1.02 20.78
C THR A 128 6.81 1.17 20.57
N THR A 129 7.28 1.11 19.32
CA THR A 129 8.71 1.05 18.98
C THR A 129 9.21 2.23 18.12
N SER A 130 8.33 3.17 17.72
CA SER A 130 8.64 4.13 16.65
C SER A 130 8.03 5.52 16.79
N SER A 131 8.14 6.35 15.75
CA SER A 131 7.58 7.70 15.70
C SER A 131 6.05 7.68 15.80
N LEU A 132 5.54 8.00 16.99
CA LEU A 132 4.10 8.00 17.31
C LEU A 132 3.26 8.87 16.37
N ARG A 133 3.82 9.95 15.82
CA ARG A 133 3.04 10.94 15.05
C ARG A 133 2.59 10.42 13.70
N SER A 134 3.51 9.88 12.88
CA SER A 134 3.19 9.42 11.52
C SER A 134 2.24 8.24 11.53
N LEU A 135 2.38 7.34 12.52
CA LEU A 135 1.46 6.21 12.69
C LEU A 135 0.08 6.64 13.18
N HIS A 136 -0.01 7.68 14.02
CA HIS A 136 -1.30 8.22 14.45
C HIS A 136 -2.03 8.90 13.29
N GLU A 137 -1.28 9.63 12.44
CA GLU A 137 -1.81 10.21 11.21
C GLU A 137 -2.27 9.10 10.23
N LEU A 138 -1.45 8.06 10.03
CA LEU A 138 -1.82 6.91 9.21
C LEU A 138 -3.12 6.25 9.69
N ARG A 139 -3.25 5.99 11.00
CA ARG A 139 -4.46 5.41 11.59
C ARG A 139 -5.69 6.25 11.26
N ASN A 140 -5.60 7.57 11.47
CA ASN A 140 -6.70 8.48 11.20
C ASN A 140 -7.08 8.48 9.72
N ILE A 141 -6.09 8.49 8.82
CA ILE A 141 -6.32 8.44 7.38
C ILE A 141 -7.07 7.17 6.98
N LEU A 142 -6.61 6.00 7.45
CA LEU A 142 -7.24 4.72 7.16
C LEU A 142 -8.68 4.67 7.66
N GLN A 143 -8.93 5.12 8.90
CA GLN A 143 -10.28 5.17 9.46
C GLN A 143 -11.20 6.09 8.64
N GLN A 144 -10.71 7.25 8.18
CA GLN A 144 -11.50 8.13 7.31
C GLN A 144 -11.78 7.50 5.95
N ILE A 145 -10.80 6.79 5.35
CA ILE A 145 -11.00 6.04 4.11
C ILE A 145 -12.09 4.97 4.30
N TRP A 146 -12.05 4.20 5.39
CA TRP A 146 -13.06 3.19 5.70
C TRP A 146 -14.46 3.80 5.90
N VAL A 147 -14.55 4.97 6.53
CA VAL A 147 -15.82 5.71 6.63
C VAL A 147 -16.35 6.09 5.25
N GLN A 148 -15.49 6.53 4.32
CA GLN A 148 -15.93 6.81 2.94
C GLN A 148 -16.43 5.54 2.25
N ASP A 149 -15.76 4.40 2.44
CA ASP A 149 -16.19 3.13 1.87
C ASP A 149 -17.54 2.66 2.45
N ASP A 150 -17.74 2.81 3.76
CA ASP A 150 -18.99 2.43 4.43
C ASP A 150 -20.18 3.31 4.01
N LEU A 151 -19.92 4.59 3.70
CA LEU A 151 -20.92 5.53 3.17
C LEU A 151 -21.28 5.24 1.70
N ALA A 152 -20.37 4.65 0.94
CA ALA A 152 -20.53 4.34 -0.48
C ALA A 152 -21.29 3.02 -0.69
N MET A 153 -22.54 2.94 -0.22
CA MET A 153 -23.32 1.69 -0.22
C MET A 153 -23.75 1.22 -1.63
N ASP A 154 -23.98 2.13 -2.57
CA ASP A 154 -24.58 1.83 -3.88
C ASP A 154 -23.64 2.05 -5.07
N TYR A 155 -22.39 2.48 -4.83
CA TYR A 155 -21.41 2.73 -5.89
C TYR A 155 -19.99 2.57 -5.38
N GLU A 156 -19.08 2.21 -6.26
CA GLU A 156 -17.66 2.15 -5.92
C GLU A 156 -17.02 3.54 -6.04
N LEU A 157 -16.37 3.99 -4.96
CA LEU A 157 -15.54 5.19 -5.00
C LEU A 157 -14.30 4.95 -5.86
N ASP A 158 -13.98 5.90 -6.72
CA ASP A 158 -12.69 5.99 -7.39
C ASP A 158 -11.54 5.97 -6.35
N TYR A 159 -10.60 5.03 -6.54
CA TYR A 159 -9.56 4.76 -5.55
C TYR A 159 -8.67 5.97 -5.27
N LEU A 160 -8.24 6.66 -6.33
CA LEU A 160 -7.35 7.82 -6.20
C LEU A 160 -8.11 9.02 -5.68
N ASN A 161 -9.32 9.28 -6.18
CA ASN A 161 -10.12 10.39 -5.68
C ASN A 161 -10.48 10.23 -4.21
N LYS A 162 -10.75 8.99 -3.75
CA LYS A 162 -10.99 8.70 -2.33
C LYS A 162 -9.75 9.03 -1.48
N MET A 163 -8.57 8.52 -1.88
CA MET A 163 -7.33 8.82 -1.17
C MET A 163 -7.00 10.32 -1.21
N ASP A 164 -7.13 10.97 -2.37
CA ASP A 164 -6.87 12.39 -2.55
C ASP A 164 -7.82 13.23 -1.68
N ALA A 165 -9.12 12.91 -1.65
CA ALA A 165 -10.10 13.62 -0.83
C ALA A 165 -9.78 13.52 0.67
N VAL A 166 -9.39 12.33 1.15
CA VAL A 166 -9.02 12.14 2.55
C VAL A 166 -7.70 12.84 2.86
N ILE A 167 -6.64 12.60 2.09
CA ILE A 167 -5.29 13.15 2.35
C ILE A 167 -5.29 14.68 2.24
N SER A 168 -5.97 15.26 1.25
CA SER A 168 -6.05 16.71 1.07
C SER A 168 -6.85 17.44 2.15
N SER A 169 -7.65 16.72 2.94
CA SER A 169 -8.36 17.30 4.10
C SER A 169 -7.43 17.61 5.28
N TYR A 170 -6.22 17.04 5.31
CA TYR A 170 -5.24 17.27 6.36
C TYR A 170 -4.47 18.57 6.12
N ARG A 171 -4.28 19.37 7.19
CA ARG A 171 -3.54 20.64 7.13
C ARG A 171 -2.05 20.46 6.84
N ILE A 172 -1.50 19.32 7.24
CA ILE A 172 -0.10 18.93 7.04
C ILE A 172 -0.15 17.61 6.29
N LEU A 173 0.58 17.52 5.17
CA LEU A 173 0.65 16.28 4.43
C LEU A 173 1.33 15.20 5.28
N PRO A 174 0.71 14.03 5.42
CA PRO A 174 1.27 12.92 6.18
C PRO A 174 2.58 12.45 5.56
N SER A 175 3.56 12.14 6.41
CA SER A 175 4.82 11.54 5.97
C SER A 175 4.69 10.02 5.94
N PHE A 176 4.91 9.44 4.76
CA PHE A 176 4.93 7.99 4.55
C PHE A 176 6.34 7.44 4.26
N ALA A 177 7.36 8.29 4.39
CA ALA A 177 8.78 7.94 4.23
C ALA A 177 9.32 7.10 5.39
#